data_AF-C1MJZ0-F1
#
_entry.id   AF-C1MJZ0-F1
#
_cell.length_a   1.000
_cell.length_b   1.000
_cell.length_c   1.000
_cell.angle_alpha   90.00
_cell.angle_beta   90.00
_cell.angle_gamma   90.00
#
_symmetry.space_group_name_H-M   'P 1'
#
loop_
_entity.id
_entity.type
_entity.pdbx_description
1 polymer ?
#
loop_
_entity_poly.entity_id
_entity_poly.type
_entity_poly.pdbx_seq_one_letter_code
_entity_poly.pdbx_strand_id
1 'polypeptide(L)'
;MFARLLVLVLVLAARGADADGGGAACATSSIGYACSVALESGMNLHWTLGPADATSQVASVADGDIAIALAGTSDGIVGVSFPSAHAMSPANAVLGWINADGSGGSIGPYAMTSRSTPSSGGLALSSSSVTKSGGVTIISFATTRSAVMTDDAHRLGYVGWARATSKANVKHDVSKGTVYLNYLTGNADSHTDVALETHGALMTAAFAFFFLGSAIALTKKASWMPWAGGETKTWLYAHVTAHAVGVGLACAGLVEIFTGRTYDPFAWEGADGVVKAHGVLGMIVACAPALQAAFAYAMRNDKKKKKKHARDDDDGDDGGGGGGELLAREAQPPPPPPKTSAPRRAHVVGGWVVVLGGSTNVVVGASLLNDQTGEDASAFSAVGWALAIASIAAVAAARGRGFCREEKTVRDY
;
A
#
# COMPACT_ATOMS: atom_id res chain seq x y z
N MET A 1 1.24 12.70 -27.18
CA MET A 1 0.85 12.67 -25.74
C MET A 1 0.93 11.27 -25.15
N PHE A 2 0.29 10.24 -25.73
CA PHE A 2 0.40 8.84 -25.30
C PHE A 2 1.84 8.30 -25.23
N ALA A 3 2.70 8.63 -26.20
CA ALA A 3 4.11 8.21 -26.19
C ALA A 3 4.92 8.83 -25.03
N ARG A 4 4.60 10.04 -24.56
CA ARG A 4 5.27 10.68 -23.42
C ARG A 4 4.78 10.14 -22.07
N LEU A 5 3.51 9.71 -22.00
CA LEU A 5 2.95 9.03 -20.84
C LEU A 5 3.50 7.61 -20.71
N LEU A 6 3.65 6.89 -21.82
CA LEU A 6 4.29 5.57 -21.88
C LEU A 6 5.76 5.67 -21.46
N VAL A 7 6.48 6.71 -21.88
CA VAL A 7 7.85 6.98 -21.43
C VAL A 7 7.92 7.31 -19.94
N LEU A 8 6.97 8.05 -19.38
CA LEU A 8 6.94 8.30 -17.92
C LEU A 8 6.66 7.02 -17.12
N VAL A 9 5.73 6.18 -17.58
CA VAL A 9 5.44 4.87 -16.99
C VAL A 9 6.64 3.92 -17.16
N LEU A 10 7.32 3.93 -18.29
CA LEU A 10 8.55 3.17 -18.52
C LEU A 10 9.74 3.69 -17.72
N VAL A 11 9.84 5.00 -17.46
CA VAL A 11 10.89 5.60 -16.61
C VAL A 11 10.63 5.30 -15.13
N LEU A 12 9.37 5.25 -14.70
CA LEU A 12 9.00 4.80 -13.36
C LEU A 12 9.17 3.28 -13.20
N ALA A 13 8.84 2.49 -14.22
CA ALA A 13 9.10 1.05 -14.24
C ALA A 13 10.61 0.72 -14.33
N ALA A 14 11.40 1.54 -15.05
CA ALA A 14 12.85 1.39 -15.12
C ALA A 14 13.54 1.75 -13.80
N ARG A 15 13.01 2.72 -13.04
CA ARG A 15 13.49 2.96 -11.66
C ARG A 15 13.18 1.80 -10.70
N GLY A 16 12.12 1.05 -10.94
CA GLY A 16 11.85 -0.22 -10.24
C GLY A 16 12.73 -1.38 -10.70
N ALA A 17 13.33 -1.29 -11.90
CA ALA A 17 14.23 -2.30 -12.45
C ALA A 17 15.71 -2.08 -12.06
N ASP A 18 16.09 -0.86 -11.68
CA ASP A 18 17.42 -0.55 -11.12
C ASP A 18 17.55 -0.92 -9.63
N ALA A 19 16.48 -1.43 -9.01
CA ALA A 19 16.55 -2.12 -7.73
C ALA A 19 17.03 -3.56 -7.95
N ASP A 20 18.29 -3.71 -8.40
CA ASP A 20 19.03 -4.96 -8.21
C ASP A 20 19.08 -5.23 -6.70
N GLY A 21 18.10 -6.00 -6.22
CA GLY A 21 17.84 -6.33 -4.83
C GLY A 21 18.87 -7.30 -4.24
N GLY A 22 20.15 -6.92 -4.27
CA GLY A 22 21.11 -7.35 -3.28
C GLY A 22 20.84 -6.55 -2.02
N GLY A 23 20.15 -7.14 -1.03
CA GLY A 23 20.06 -6.54 0.30
C GLY A 23 21.46 -6.10 0.74
N ALA A 24 21.59 -4.91 1.33
CA ALA A 24 22.90 -4.35 1.64
C ALA A 24 23.73 -5.40 2.41
N ALA A 25 24.93 -5.70 1.91
CA ALA A 25 25.84 -6.59 2.61
C ALA A 25 25.99 -6.08 4.05
N CYS A 26 25.80 -6.96 5.02
CA CYS A 26 25.94 -6.62 6.43
C CYS A 26 27.34 -6.03 6.68
N ALA A 27 27.47 -5.11 7.64
CA ALA A 27 28.79 -4.61 8.01
C ALA A 27 29.56 -5.67 8.81
N THR A 28 30.88 -5.75 8.66
CA THR A 28 31.72 -6.63 9.50
C THR A 28 31.57 -6.23 10.97
N SER A 29 31.34 -7.23 11.83
CA SER A 29 31.21 -6.97 13.27
C SER A 29 32.54 -6.60 13.91
N SER A 30 32.53 -5.59 14.78
CA SER A 30 33.68 -5.22 15.63
C SER A 30 33.87 -6.15 16.83
N ILE A 31 32.92 -7.03 17.11
CA ILE A 31 32.92 -7.97 18.24
C ILE A 31 32.91 -9.44 17.78
N GLY A 32 33.49 -9.71 16.61
CA GLY A 32 33.85 -11.07 16.18
C GLY A 32 32.71 -11.90 15.59
N TYR A 33 31.53 -11.30 15.41
CA TYR A 33 30.43 -11.90 14.64
C TYR A 33 30.66 -11.71 13.12
N ALA A 34 30.02 -12.52 12.30
CA ALA A 34 30.15 -12.40 10.84
C ALA A 34 29.57 -11.07 10.34
N CYS A 35 28.42 -10.69 10.89
CA CYS A 35 27.63 -9.55 10.44
C CYS A 35 27.27 -8.61 11.59
N SER A 36 26.98 -7.36 11.22
CA SER A 36 26.43 -6.35 12.09
C SER A 36 25.63 -5.31 11.34
N VAL A 37 24.73 -4.64 12.06
CA VAL A 37 24.00 -3.47 11.60
C VAL A 37 23.86 -2.49 12.75
N ALA A 38 24.11 -1.21 12.44
CA ALA A 38 23.83 -0.13 13.37
C ALA A 38 22.32 0.06 13.46
N LEU A 39 21.82 0.08 14.69
CA LEU A 39 20.44 0.36 15.01
C LEU A 39 20.32 1.79 15.54
N GLU A 40 19.11 2.30 15.60
CA GLU A 40 18.86 3.58 16.25
C GLU A 40 19.23 3.57 17.75
N SER A 41 19.33 4.75 18.34
CA SER A 41 19.65 4.94 19.77
C SER A 41 21.02 4.38 20.20
N GLY A 42 21.95 4.24 19.25
CA GLY A 42 23.32 3.79 19.51
C GLY A 42 23.42 2.30 19.85
N MET A 43 22.42 1.50 19.45
CA MET A 43 22.45 0.05 19.56
C MET A 43 23.09 -0.55 18.30
N ASN A 44 23.74 -1.70 18.42
CA ASN A 44 24.28 -2.46 17.29
C ASN A 44 23.85 -3.92 17.44
N LEU A 45 23.22 -4.46 16.40
CA LEU A 45 22.89 -5.87 16.32
C LEU A 45 24.02 -6.58 15.56
N HIS A 46 24.45 -7.72 16.08
CA HIS A 46 25.52 -8.55 15.55
C HIS A 46 25.03 -9.99 15.43
N TRP A 47 25.37 -10.68 14.35
CA TRP A 47 24.99 -12.08 14.19
C TRP A 47 25.96 -12.90 13.36
N THR A 48 25.93 -14.20 13.60
CA THR A 48 26.66 -15.22 12.84
C THR A 48 25.71 -16.37 12.58
N LEU A 49 25.50 -16.71 11.30
CA LEU A 49 24.73 -17.88 10.90
C LEU A 49 25.63 -19.10 10.91
N GLY A 50 25.14 -20.22 11.43
CA GLY A 50 25.82 -21.49 11.32
C GLY A 50 25.61 -22.17 9.95
N PRO A 51 26.52 -23.07 9.55
CA PRO A 51 27.71 -23.49 10.31
C PRO A 51 28.83 -22.44 10.26
N ALA A 52 29.43 -22.15 11.40
CA ALA A 52 30.56 -21.23 11.51
C ALA A 52 31.55 -21.65 12.61
N ASP A 53 32.85 -21.52 12.32
CA ASP A 53 33.91 -21.79 13.28
C ASP A 53 33.94 -20.75 14.40
N ALA A 54 34.49 -21.14 15.55
CA ALA A 54 34.67 -20.22 16.68
C ALA A 54 35.63 -19.08 16.32
N THR A 55 35.31 -17.88 16.77
CA THR A 55 36.21 -16.72 16.76
C THR A 55 36.73 -16.45 18.16
N SER A 56 37.57 -15.42 18.33
CA SER A 56 38.06 -15.01 19.66
C SER A 56 36.95 -14.53 20.60
N GLN A 57 35.76 -14.21 20.07
CA GLN A 57 34.67 -13.57 20.80
C GLN A 57 33.33 -14.31 20.65
N VAL A 58 33.21 -15.24 19.70
CA VAL A 58 31.99 -15.99 19.40
C VAL A 58 32.32 -17.47 19.36
N ALA A 59 31.57 -18.30 20.10
CA ALA A 59 31.71 -19.76 20.04
C ALA A 59 31.34 -20.28 18.64
N SER A 60 31.73 -21.51 18.32
CA SER A 60 31.32 -22.13 17.05
C SER A 60 29.80 -22.23 16.98
N VAL A 61 29.23 -21.92 15.82
CA VAL A 61 27.79 -21.94 15.57
C VAL A 61 27.46 -23.17 14.74
N ALA A 62 26.60 -24.04 15.28
CA ALA A 62 26.20 -25.27 14.60
C ALA A 62 25.35 -24.98 13.35
N ASP A 63 25.35 -25.89 12.38
CA ASP A 63 24.40 -25.78 11.27
C ASP A 63 22.95 -25.78 11.79
N GLY A 64 22.14 -24.87 11.25
CA GLY A 64 20.78 -24.63 11.73
C GLY A 64 20.66 -23.58 12.85
N ASP A 65 21.75 -23.19 13.50
CA ASP A 65 21.74 -22.21 14.58
C ASP A 65 22.16 -20.81 14.13
N ILE A 66 21.86 -19.83 14.99
CA ILE A 66 22.32 -18.45 14.87
C ILE A 66 22.87 -17.99 16.22
N ALA A 67 24.04 -17.36 16.20
CA ALA A 67 24.56 -16.58 17.32
C ALA A 67 24.19 -15.11 17.12
N ILE A 68 23.65 -14.47 18.16
CA ILE A 68 23.20 -13.08 18.15
C ILE A 68 23.85 -12.35 19.32
N ALA A 69 24.28 -11.11 19.08
CA ALA A 69 24.57 -10.15 20.14
C ALA A 69 23.92 -8.80 19.87
N LEU A 70 23.49 -8.16 20.95
CA LEU A 70 23.00 -6.79 20.92
C LEU A 70 23.86 -5.95 21.88
N ALA A 71 24.51 -4.93 21.33
CA ALA A 71 25.44 -4.07 22.03
C ALA A 71 24.92 -2.63 22.06
N GLY A 72 24.95 -1.97 23.21
CA GLY A 72 24.68 -0.53 23.27
C GLY A 72 24.81 0.07 24.64
N THR A 73 24.79 1.40 24.71
CA THR A 73 24.91 2.15 25.96
C THR A 73 23.62 2.05 26.79
N SER A 74 23.69 1.29 27.89
CA SER A 74 22.57 1.08 28.82
C SER A 74 23.08 0.84 30.23
N ASP A 75 22.41 1.45 31.22
CA ASP A 75 22.69 1.28 32.65
C ASP A 75 21.82 0.22 33.33
N GLY A 76 21.09 -0.58 32.57
CA GLY A 76 20.23 -1.61 33.15
C GLY A 76 19.98 -2.79 32.24
N ILE A 77 18.96 -2.69 31.40
CA ILE A 77 18.41 -3.80 30.61
C ILE A 77 18.64 -3.54 29.13
N VAL A 78 19.00 -4.59 28.42
CA VAL A 78 19.04 -4.67 26.97
C VAL A 78 18.26 -5.91 26.56
N GLY A 79 17.49 -5.83 25.48
CA GLY A 79 16.65 -6.93 25.05
C GLY A 79 16.56 -7.04 23.53
N VAL A 80 16.43 -8.27 23.06
CA VAL A 80 16.10 -8.61 21.67
C VAL A 80 14.75 -9.31 21.67
N SER A 81 13.90 -9.06 20.68
CA SER A 81 12.68 -9.84 20.46
C SER A 81 12.58 -10.40 19.05
N PHE A 82 11.80 -11.45 18.89
CA PHE A 82 11.56 -12.19 17.66
C PHE A 82 10.06 -12.25 17.42
N PRO A 83 9.47 -11.15 16.95
CA PRO A 83 8.05 -11.11 16.70
C PRO A 83 7.69 -11.74 15.36
N SER A 84 6.46 -12.23 15.24
CA SER A 84 5.91 -12.75 13.98
C SER A 84 5.50 -11.67 12.97
N ALA A 85 5.59 -10.39 13.36
CA ALA A 85 5.23 -9.22 12.56
C ALA A 85 6.10 -8.01 12.99
N HIS A 86 5.94 -6.85 12.35
CA HIS A 86 6.55 -5.57 12.76
C HIS A 86 5.96 -5.00 14.07
N ALA A 87 5.88 -5.83 15.11
CA ALA A 87 5.39 -5.43 16.42
C ALA A 87 6.31 -6.03 17.49
N MET A 88 6.68 -5.30 18.53
CA MET A 88 7.55 -5.88 19.57
C MET A 88 6.88 -7.01 20.38
N SER A 89 5.55 -7.09 20.36
CA SER A 89 4.71 -8.03 21.12
C SER A 89 3.45 -8.37 20.29
N PRO A 90 2.90 -9.60 20.39
CA PRO A 90 3.44 -10.74 21.12
C PRO A 90 4.72 -11.29 20.47
N ALA A 91 5.70 -11.67 21.28
CA ALA A 91 6.99 -12.13 20.78
C ALA A 91 7.72 -13.02 21.78
N ASN A 92 8.57 -13.91 21.26
CA ASN A 92 9.66 -14.46 22.06
C ASN A 92 10.74 -13.40 22.18
N ALA A 93 11.32 -13.24 23.36
CA ALA A 93 12.35 -12.25 23.62
C ALA A 93 13.48 -12.84 24.44
N VAL A 94 14.65 -12.22 24.36
CA VAL A 94 15.79 -12.46 25.23
C VAL A 94 16.12 -11.14 25.89
N LEU A 95 16.02 -11.11 27.22
CA LEU A 95 16.38 -9.93 28.00
C LEU A 95 17.63 -10.24 28.80
N GLY A 96 18.61 -9.36 28.72
CA GLY A 96 19.76 -9.34 29.62
C GLY A 96 19.74 -8.10 30.49
N TRP A 97 20.14 -8.26 31.74
CA TRP A 97 20.33 -7.17 32.68
C TRP A 97 21.68 -7.31 33.36
N ILE A 98 22.31 -6.19 33.64
CA ILE A 98 23.56 -6.12 34.38
C ILE A 98 23.55 -4.84 35.20
N ASN A 99 24.09 -4.88 36.41
CA ASN A 99 24.13 -3.71 37.27
C ASN A 99 25.02 -2.63 36.64
N ALA A 100 24.82 -1.38 37.06
CA ALA A 100 25.57 -0.24 36.52
C ALA A 100 27.09 -0.40 36.70
N ASP A 101 27.51 -1.06 37.78
CA ASP A 101 28.90 -1.40 38.14
C ASP A 101 29.45 -2.64 37.41
N GLY A 102 28.68 -3.27 36.53
CA GLY A 102 29.06 -4.48 35.80
C GLY A 102 28.83 -5.80 36.57
N SER A 103 28.28 -5.75 37.79
CA SER A 103 27.99 -6.95 38.59
C SER A 103 26.59 -7.53 38.32
N GLY A 104 26.31 -8.73 38.85
CA GLY A 104 24.94 -9.28 38.92
C GLY A 104 24.26 -9.53 37.58
N GLY A 105 25.05 -9.75 36.52
CA GLY A 105 24.56 -9.98 35.16
C GLY A 105 23.73 -11.26 35.03
N SER A 106 22.61 -11.19 34.33
CA SER A 106 21.85 -12.36 33.92
C SER A 106 21.11 -12.10 32.61
N ILE A 107 20.85 -13.17 31.88
CA ILE A 107 20.16 -13.21 30.59
C ILE A 107 19.17 -14.36 30.61
N GLY A 108 18.00 -14.16 30.00
CA GLY A 108 17.00 -15.21 29.93
C GLY A 108 15.97 -14.99 28.82
N PRO A 109 15.27 -16.08 28.42
CA PRO A 109 14.18 -16.01 27.47
C PRO A 109 12.88 -15.56 28.14
N TYR A 110 12.09 -14.79 27.42
CA TYR A 110 10.83 -14.23 27.88
C TYR A 110 9.75 -14.33 26.80
N ALA A 111 8.50 -14.52 27.22
CA ALA A 111 7.34 -14.35 26.37
C ALA A 111 6.72 -12.97 26.63
N MET A 112 6.59 -12.17 25.57
CA MET A 112 5.89 -10.89 25.55
C MET A 112 4.49 -11.12 24.97
N THR A 113 3.44 -10.73 25.68
CA THR A 113 2.05 -10.98 25.26
C THR A 113 1.28 -9.70 24.96
N SER A 114 1.22 -8.72 25.88
CA SER A 114 0.68 -7.37 25.59
C SER A 114 0.80 -6.41 26.80
N ARG A 115 1.93 -5.70 26.95
CA ARG A 115 2.20 -4.70 28.02
C ARG A 115 2.25 -5.21 29.47
N SER A 116 2.17 -6.52 29.71
CA SER A 116 2.42 -7.13 31.02
C SER A 116 3.92 -7.37 31.24
N THR A 117 4.33 -7.50 32.50
CA THR A 117 5.68 -7.96 32.85
C THR A 117 6.03 -9.23 32.06
N PRO A 118 7.21 -9.29 31.43
CA PRO A 118 7.66 -10.48 30.71
C PRO A 118 7.54 -11.73 31.58
N SER A 119 6.97 -12.81 31.03
CA SER A 119 6.93 -14.13 31.68
C SER A 119 8.03 -15.02 31.12
N SER A 120 8.40 -16.11 31.80
CA SER A 120 9.43 -17.04 31.32
C SER A 120 9.08 -17.54 29.91
N GLY A 121 9.99 -17.34 28.95
CA GLY A 121 9.81 -17.75 27.56
C GLY A 121 10.32 -19.17 27.29
N GLY A 122 9.85 -19.77 26.19
CA GLY A 122 10.25 -21.11 25.76
C GLY A 122 11.46 -21.16 24.82
N LEU A 123 12.10 -20.02 24.53
CA LEU A 123 13.23 -19.98 23.60
C LEU A 123 14.46 -20.65 24.23
N ALA A 124 14.95 -21.72 23.60
CA ALA A 124 16.16 -22.41 24.04
C ALA A 124 17.39 -21.56 23.70
N LEU A 125 18.18 -21.23 24.73
CA LEU A 125 19.40 -20.44 24.59
C LEU A 125 20.63 -21.30 24.91
N SER A 126 21.69 -21.11 24.13
CA SER A 126 23.03 -21.63 24.39
C SER A 126 24.04 -20.48 24.35
N SER A 127 25.24 -20.69 24.91
CA SER A 127 26.32 -19.70 24.90
C SER A 127 25.90 -18.28 25.34
N SER A 128 24.97 -18.20 26.29
CA SER A 128 24.34 -16.95 26.70
C SER A 128 25.23 -16.18 27.68
N SER A 129 25.44 -14.89 27.44
CA SER A 129 26.20 -14.03 28.32
C SER A 129 25.67 -12.59 28.34
N VAL A 130 25.98 -11.87 29.41
CA VAL A 130 25.83 -10.42 29.47
C VAL A 130 27.09 -9.83 30.06
N THR A 131 27.62 -8.79 29.41
CA THR A 131 28.83 -8.10 29.85
C THR A 131 28.62 -6.60 29.76
N LYS A 132 29.34 -5.85 30.61
CA LYS A 132 29.39 -4.39 30.54
C LYS A 132 30.85 -3.95 30.48
N SER A 133 31.22 -3.22 29.45
CA SER A 133 32.57 -2.70 29.27
C SER A 133 32.50 -1.31 28.64
N GLY A 134 33.22 -0.34 29.22
CA GLY A 134 33.24 1.04 28.70
C GLY A 134 31.85 1.71 28.60
N GLY A 135 30.91 1.34 29.48
CA GLY A 135 29.52 1.83 29.45
C GLY A 135 28.61 1.16 28.41
N VAL A 136 29.15 0.23 27.61
CA VAL A 136 28.38 -0.58 26.65
C VAL A 136 27.97 -1.88 27.32
N THR A 137 26.67 -2.14 27.33
CA THR A 137 26.10 -3.43 27.73
C THR A 137 25.95 -4.29 26.47
N ILE A 138 26.49 -5.50 26.52
CA ILE A 138 26.43 -6.49 25.44
C ILE A 138 25.73 -7.72 25.99
N ILE A 139 24.62 -8.09 25.36
CA ILE A 139 24.01 -9.40 25.55
C ILE A 139 24.38 -10.27 24.36
N SER A 140 24.71 -11.54 24.60
CA SER A 140 24.96 -12.52 23.54
C SER A 140 24.30 -13.84 23.87
N PHE A 141 23.89 -14.58 22.84
CA PHE A 141 23.33 -15.92 22.95
C PHE A 141 23.33 -16.60 21.58
N ALA A 142 23.17 -17.91 21.57
CA ALA A 142 22.85 -18.67 20.39
C ALA A 142 21.51 -19.39 20.56
N THR A 143 20.81 -19.60 19.45
CA THR A 143 19.52 -20.30 19.41
C THR A 143 19.31 -20.91 18.02
N THR A 144 18.31 -21.77 17.89
CA THR A 144 17.97 -22.40 16.61
C THR A 144 17.26 -21.40 15.70
N ARG A 145 17.69 -21.33 14.43
CA ARG A 145 17.14 -20.36 13.46
C ARG A 145 15.63 -20.48 13.28
N SER A 146 15.10 -21.69 13.22
CA SER A 146 13.65 -21.93 13.07
C SER A 146 12.82 -21.43 14.26
N ALA A 147 13.43 -21.17 15.41
CA ALA A 147 12.73 -20.63 16.59
C ALA A 147 12.58 -19.10 16.55
N VAL A 148 13.32 -18.43 15.65
CA VAL A 148 13.35 -16.97 15.50
C VAL A 148 12.97 -16.50 14.09
N MET A 149 12.72 -17.43 13.18
CA MET A 149 12.16 -17.19 11.86
C MET A 149 10.66 -16.90 11.94
N THR A 150 10.20 -16.02 11.06
CA THR A 150 8.79 -15.69 10.88
C THR A 150 8.25 -16.26 9.57
N ASP A 151 9.14 -16.46 8.60
CA ASP A 151 8.84 -17.05 7.31
C ASP A 151 9.87 -18.15 7.02
N ASP A 152 9.45 -19.40 7.12
CA ASP A 152 10.28 -20.57 6.85
C ASP A 152 10.60 -20.74 5.36
N ALA A 153 9.68 -20.32 4.48
CA ALA A 153 9.83 -20.48 3.03
C ALA A 153 10.94 -19.57 2.49
N HIS A 154 11.01 -18.35 3.01
CA HIS A 154 12.01 -17.37 2.61
C HIS A 154 13.16 -17.23 3.63
N ARG A 155 13.07 -17.94 4.77
CA ARG A 155 14.06 -17.93 5.87
C ARG A 155 14.35 -16.52 6.36
N LEU A 156 13.28 -15.80 6.69
CA LEU A 156 13.32 -14.41 7.13
C LEU A 156 12.80 -14.28 8.56
N GLY A 157 13.22 -13.24 9.27
CA GLY A 157 12.64 -12.92 10.58
C GLY A 157 12.89 -11.50 11.05
N TYR A 158 11.96 -11.01 11.87
CA TYR A 158 12.05 -9.73 12.54
C TYR A 158 12.89 -9.85 13.80
N VAL A 159 13.79 -8.88 14.00
CA VAL A 159 14.59 -8.74 15.21
C VAL A 159 14.28 -7.40 15.87
N GLY A 160 13.44 -7.47 16.89
CA GLY A 160 13.10 -6.42 17.83
C GLY A 160 14.27 -6.03 18.75
N TRP A 161 14.41 -4.76 19.16
CA TRP A 161 15.33 -4.37 20.24
C TRP A 161 14.73 -3.45 21.29
N ALA A 162 15.21 -3.53 22.53
CA ALA A 162 14.82 -2.66 23.64
C ALA A 162 16.00 -2.30 24.53
N ARG A 163 15.91 -1.14 25.19
CA ARG A 163 16.80 -0.74 26.28
C ARG A 163 16.03 -0.09 27.42
N ALA A 164 16.49 -0.28 28.66
CA ALA A 164 15.88 0.30 29.85
C ALA A 164 16.92 0.66 30.91
N THR A 165 16.66 1.72 31.68
CA THR A 165 17.45 2.08 32.87
C THR A 165 16.91 1.46 34.16
N SER A 166 15.73 0.84 34.14
CA SER A 166 15.16 0.09 35.27
C SER A 166 14.22 -1.03 34.78
N LYS A 167 14.00 -2.05 35.63
CA LYS A 167 13.08 -3.18 35.35
C LYS A 167 11.64 -2.75 35.05
N ALA A 168 11.21 -1.59 35.54
CA ALA A 168 9.87 -1.06 35.33
C ALA A 168 9.72 -0.26 34.03
N ASN A 169 10.82 0.10 33.37
CA ASN A 169 10.85 1.09 32.28
C ASN A 169 11.43 0.54 30.98
N VAL A 170 11.17 -0.73 30.65
CA VAL A 170 11.45 -1.21 29.29
C VAL A 170 10.58 -0.41 28.33
N LYS A 171 11.16 0.67 27.78
CA LYS A 171 10.51 1.45 26.74
C LYS A 171 10.55 0.61 25.49
N HIS A 172 9.40 0.06 25.15
CA HIS A 172 9.10 -0.39 23.81
C HIS A 172 8.87 0.87 22.99
N ASP A 173 9.83 1.24 22.15
CA ASP A 173 9.57 2.32 21.20
C ASP A 173 8.65 1.73 20.12
N VAL A 174 7.34 1.93 20.28
CA VAL A 174 6.32 1.32 19.42
C VAL A 174 6.36 1.86 17.99
N SER A 175 7.10 2.94 17.73
CA SER A 175 7.32 3.48 16.39
C SER A 175 8.67 3.07 15.79
N LYS A 176 9.52 2.31 16.51
CA LYS A 176 10.88 1.98 16.09
C LYS A 176 11.37 0.71 16.77
N GLY A 177 11.74 -0.33 16.02
CA GLY A 177 12.39 -1.43 16.75
C GLY A 177 12.67 -2.74 16.07
N THR A 178 12.36 -2.98 14.79
CA THR A 178 12.67 -4.27 14.16
C THR A 178 13.59 -4.12 12.96
N VAL A 179 14.69 -4.88 12.91
CA VAL A 179 15.44 -5.11 11.68
C VAL A 179 15.02 -6.45 11.09
N TYR A 180 14.98 -6.53 9.77
CA TYR A 180 14.70 -7.77 9.08
C TYR A 180 16.00 -8.51 8.75
N LEU A 181 16.14 -9.75 9.21
CA LEU A 181 17.30 -10.58 8.91
C LEU A 181 16.92 -11.65 7.89
N ASN A 182 17.74 -11.76 6.85
CA ASN A 182 17.72 -12.90 5.95
C ASN A 182 18.66 -13.98 6.47
N TYR A 183 18.10 -15.08 6.97
CA TYR A 183 18.85 -16.18 7.57
C TYR A 183 19.43 -17.17 6.54
N LEU A 184 19.20 -16.95 5.24
CA LEU A 184 19.92 -17.63 4.15
C LEU A 184 21.19 -16.89 3.79
N THR A 185 21.09 -15.57 3.57
CA THR A 185 22.20 -14.77 3.05
C THR A 185 23.03 -14.13 4.15
N GLY A 186 22.48 -14.00 5.36
CA GLY A 186 23.10 -13.26 6.46
C GLY A 186 22.97 -11.75 6.32
N ASN A 187 22.30 -11.23 5.29
CA ASN A 187 22.12 -9.79 5.14
C ASN A 187 21.00 -9.29 6.07
N ALA A 188 21.24 -8.10 6.64
CA ALA A 188 20.16 -7.32 7.23
C ALA A 188 19.55 -6.50 6.10
N ASP A 189 18.23 -6.60 5.96
CA ASP A 189 17.50 -5.72 5.08
C ASP A 189 16.77 -4.70 5.94
N SER A 190 16.95 -3.41 5.63
CA SER A 190 16.02 -2.38 6.09
C SER A 190 14.79 -2.42 5.19
N HIS A 191 14.12 -3.57 5.12
CA HIS A 191 12.85 -3.68 4.42
C HIS A 191 11.78 -3.15 5.36
N THR A 192 11.00 -2.13 4.92
CA THR A 192 9.55 -2.23 4.62
C THR A 192 8.75 -0.92 4.76
N ASP A 193 9.24 0.13 5.42
CA ASP A 193 8.44 1.36 5.59
C ASP A 193 8.29 2.14 4.28
N VAL A 194 9.39 2.33 3.54
CA VAL A 194 9.39 3.14 2.30
C VAL A 194 8.50 2.55 1.21
N ALA A 195 8.44 1.22 1.07
CA ALA A 195 7.60 0.58 0.06
C ALA A 195 6.10 0.67 0.42
N LEU A 196 5.74 0.51 1.69
CA LEU A 196 4.37 0.65 2.19
C LEU A 196 3.92 2.12 2.13
N GLU A 197 4.80 3.06 2.52
CA GLU A 197 4.56 4.50 2.43
C GLU A 197 4.41 4.94 0.96
N THR A 198 5.30 4.48 0.08
CA THR A 198 5.25 4.77 -1.36
C THR A 198 3.99 4.18 -1.99
N HIS A 199 3.61 2.95 -1.64
CA HIS A 199 2.33 2.36 -2.03
C HIS A 199 1.15 3.23 -1.58
N GLY A 200 1.11 3.60 -0.30
CA GLY A 200 0.07 4.44 0.29
C GLY A 200 -0.05 5.80 -0.40
N ALA A 201 1.08 6.46 -0.67
CA ALA A 201 1.16 7.74 -1.37
C ALA A 201 0.67 7.63 -2.82
N LEU A 202 1.13 6.63 -3.57
CA LEU A 202 0.73 6.41 -4.96
C LEU A 202 -0.76 6.07 -5.08
N MET A 203 -1.30 5.25 -4.18
CA MET A 203 -2.72 4.92 -4.14
C MET A 203 -3.58 6.12 -3.76
N THR A 204 -3.17 6.89 -2.76
CA THR A 204 -3.87 8.13 -2.37
C THR A 204 -3.92 9.11 -3.54
N ALA A 205 -2.80 9.32 -4.22
CA ALA A 205 -2.73 10.18 -5.40
C ALA A 205 -3.60 9.63 -6.55
N ALA A 206 -3.56 8.32 -6.82
CA ALA A 206 -4.38 7.69 -7.85
C ALA A 206 -5.88 7.96 -7.65
N PHE A 207 -6.39 7.76 -6.43
CA PHE A 207 -7.80 7.99 -6.11
C PHE A 207 -8.18 9.48 -6.12
N ALA A 208 -7.25 10.39 -5.78
CA ALA A 208 -7.47 11.82 -5.98
C ALA A 208 -7.63 12.17 -7.46
N PHE A 209 -6.84 11.57 -8.36
CA PHE A 209 -6.98 11.75 -9.81
C PHE A 209 -8.27 11.13 -10.36
N PHE A 210 -8.72 9.99 -9.85
CA PHE A 210 -10.02 9.41 -10.22
C PHE A 210 -11.20 10.29 -9.78
N PHE A 211 -11.12 10.87 -8.59
CA PHE A 211 -12.09 11.85 -8.13
C PHE A 211 -12.09 13.10 -9.02
N LEU A 212 -10.91 13.66 -9.32
CA LEU A 212 -10.76 14.83 -10.19
C LEU A 212 -11.36 14.57 -11.58
N GLY A 213 -11.06 13.42 -12.19
CA GLY A 213 -11.65 13.02 -13.48
C GLY A 213 -13.18 12.96 -13.41
N SER A 214 -13.72 12.38 -12.34
CA SER A 214 -15.17 12.27 -12.11
C SER A 214 -15.82 13.64 -11.88
N ALA A 215 -15.17 14.53 -11.13
CA ALA A 215 -15.62 15.90 -10.89
C ALA A 215 -15.65 16.71 -12.19
N ILE A 216 -14.61 16.61 -13.04
CA ILE A 216 -14.57 17.24 -14.37
C ILE A 216 -15.74 16.76 -15.25
N ALA A 217 -16.14 15.49 -15.13
CA ALA A 217 -17.30 14.99 -15.88
C ALA A 217 -18.63 15.65 -15.46
N LEU A 218 -18.73 16.12 -14.21
CA LEU A 218 -19.90 16.87 -13.73
C LEU A 218 -19.93 18.32 -14.25
N THR A 219 -18.79 18.87 -14.67
CA THR A 219 -18.69 20.28 -15.09
C THR A 219 -18.99 20.51 -16.57
N LYS A 220 -19.47 19.50 -17.31
CA LYS A 220 -19.89 19.60 -18.72
C LYS A 220 -20.89 20.75 -19.02
N LYS A 221 -21.50 21.35 -18.00
CA LYS A 221 -22.39 22.54 -18.10
C LYS A 221 -22.01 23.69 -17.15
N ALA A 222 -20.85 23.65 -16.49
CA ALA A 222 -20.55 24.60 -15.43
C ALA A 222 -19.80 25.83 -15.97
N SER A 223 -20.47 26.98 -15.94
CA SER A 223 -20.01 28.29 -16.47
C SER A 223 -18.81 28.91 -15.73
N TRP A 224 -18.30 28.29 -14.66
CA TRP A 224 -17.26 28.84 -13.79
C TRP A 224 -15.83 28.40 -14.13
N MET A 225 -15.62 27.64 -15.22
CA MET A 225 -14.28 27.37 -15.79
C MET A 225 -14.12 28.05 -17.15
N PRO A 226 -13.70 29.33 -17.20
CA PRO A 226 -13.58 30.11 -18.44
C PRO A 226 -12.53 29.55 -19.42
N TRP A 227 -11.52 28.83 -18.91
CA TRP A 227 -10.42 28.25 -19.70
C TRP A 227 -10.76 26.87 -20.30
N ALA A 228 -11.84 26.22 -19.85
CA ALA A 228 -12.43 25.07 -20.51
C ALA A 228 -13.44 25.51 -21.60
N GLY A 229 -13.14 26.66 -22.23
CA GLY A 229 -14.00 27.36 -23.16
C GLY A 229 -14.37 26.51 -24.38
N GLY A 230 -15.66 26.56 -24.72
CA GLY A 230 -16.21 26.46 -26.08
C GLY A 230 -16.11 25.15 -26.85
N GLU A 231 -15.00 24.41 -26.75
CA GLU A 231 -14.81 23.18 -27.51
C GLU A 231 -15.39 21.99 -26.75
N THR A 232 -16.45 21.42 -27.29
CA THR A 232 -17.22 20.27 -26.76
C THR A 232 -16.39 19.02 -26.39
N LYS A 233 -15.09 18.99 -26.70
CA LYS A 233 -14.15 17.88 -26.47
C LYS A 233 -13.11 18.14 -25.36
N THR A 234 -12.86 19.36 -24.91
CA THR A 234 -11.79 19.67 -23.94
C THR A 234 -12.05 19.06 -22.56
N TRP A 235 -13.28 19.16 -22.05
CA TRP A 235 -13.69 18.52 -20.78
C TRP A 235 -13.46 17.00 -20.81
N LEU A 236 -13.68 16.38 -21.96
CA LEU A 236 -13.57 14.96 -22.16
C LEU A 236 -12.10 14.52 -22.17
N TYR A 237 -11.23 15.28 -22.83
CA TYR A 237 -9.79 15.02 -22.77
C TYR A 237 -9.26 15.18 -21.35
N ALA A 238 -9.70 16.21 -20.62
CA ALA A 238 -9.32 16.40 -19.22
C ALA A 238 -9.80 15.24 -18.33
N HIS A 239 -11.06 14.81 -18.48
CA HIS A 239 -11.62 13.63 -17.79
C HIS A 239 -10.82 12.36 -18.05
N VAL A 240 -10.57 12.04 -19.32
CA VAL A 240 -9.82 10.84 -19.71
C VAL A 240 -8.36 10.92 -19.23
N THR A 241 -7.73 12.09 -19.31
CA THR A 241 -6.34 12.29 -18.87
C THR A 241 -6.20 12.09 -17.37
N ALA A 242 -7.11 12.67 -16.56
CA ALA A 242 -7.09 12.48 -15.11
C ALA A 242 -7.22 11.00 -14.74
N HIS A 243 -8.16 10.26 -15.37
CA HIS A 243 -8.28 8.82 -15.13
C HIS A 243 -7.06 8.02 -15.62
N ALA A 244 -6.46 8.38 -16.77
CA ALA A 244 -5.26 7.69 -17.26
C ALA A 244 -4.05 7.89 -16.32
N VAL A 245 -3.87 9.09 -15.77
CA VAL A 245 -2.85 9.37 -14.74
C VAL A 245 -3.14 8.55 -13.48
N GLY A 246 -4.39 8.54 -13.02
CA GLY A 246 -4.79 7.72 -11.86
C GLY A 246 -4.51 6.22 -12.06
N VAL A 247 -4.77 5.67 -13.25
CA VAL A 247 -4.44 4.26 -13.57
C VAL A 247 -2.93 4.03 -13.52
N GLY A 248 -2.13 4.94 -14.10
CA GLY A 248 -0.66 4.83 -14.05
C GLY A 248 -0.12 4.82 -12.62
N LEU A 249 -0.62 5.71 -11.77
CA LEU A 249 -0.25 5.77 -10.35
C LEU A 249 -0.69 4.52 -9.58
N ALA A 250 -1.91 4.03 -9.82
CA ALA A 250 -2.41 2.81 -9.19
C ALA A 250 -1.57 1.60 -9.59
N CYS A 251 -1.20 1.46 -10.87
CA CYS A 251 -0.31 0.39 -11.32
C CYS A 251 1.08 0.50 -10.67
N ALA A 252 1.66 1.71 -10.59
CA ALA A 252 2.94 1.91 -9.93
C ALA A 252 2.87 1.51 -8.45
N GLY A 253 1.80 1.90 -7.73
CA GLY A 253 1.59 1.49 -6.34
C GLY A 253 1.42 -0.02 -6.18
N LEU A 254 0.72 -0.69 -7.10
CA LEU A 254 0.61 -2.16 -7.08
C LEU A 254 1.95 -2.85 -7.37
N VAL A 255 2.74 -2.34 -8.31
CA VAL A 255 4.07 -2.87 -8.57
C VAL A 255 4.93 -2.75 -7.31
N GLU A 256 4.95 -1.58 -6.67
CA GLU A 256 5.73 -1.34 -5.45
C GLU A 256 5.43 -2.38 -4.35
N ILE A 257 4.15 -2.67 -4.09
CA ILE A 257 3.79 -3.64 -3.04
C ILE A 257 4.04 -5.10 -3.46
N PHE A 258 4.01 -5.42 -4.75
CA PHE A 258 4.27 -6.77 -5.26
C PHE A 258 5.76 -7.07 -5.42
N THR A 259 6.58 -6.06 -5.73
CA THR A 259 8.03 -6.21 -5.92
C THR A 259 8.83 -5.85 -4.67
N GLY A 260 8.27 -5.02 -3.78
CA GLY A 260 8.88 -4.57 -2.54
C GLY A 260 9.00 -5.64 -1.43
N ARG A 261 8.95 -6.93 -1.79
CA ARG A 261 9.13 -8.13 -0.95
C ARG A 261 8.36 -8.12 0.39
N THR A 262 7.32 -7.31 0.50
CA THR A 262 6.60 -7.03 1.76
C THR A 262 5.50 -8.05 2.00
N TYR A 263 4.88 -8.55 0.93
CA TYR A 263 3.85 -9.58 0.96
C TYR A 263 3.96 -10.43 -0.30
N ASP A 264 3.82 -11.75 -0.18
CA ASP A 264 3.42 -12.55 -1.34
C ASP A 264 1.99 -12.11 -1.70
N PRO A 265 1.76 -11.56 -2.90
CA PRO A 265 0.47 -10.97 -3.31
C PRO A 265 -0.72 -11.93 -3.20
N PHE A 266 -0.42 -13.23 -3.07
CA PHE A 266 -1.42 -14.29 -3.06
C PHE A 266 -1.31 -15.27 -1.88
N ALA A 267 -0.36 -15.09 -0.96
CA ALA A 267 -0.27 -15.91 0.26
C ALA A 267 -1.21 -15.38 1.37
N TRP A 268 -2.51 -15.50 1.14
CA TRP A 268 -3.54 -15.06 2.11
C TRP A 268 -3.83 -16.08 3.22
N GLU A 269 -3.13 -17.21 3.23
CA GLU A 269 -3.29 -18.30 4.20
C GLU A 269 -2.54 -17.95 5.49
N GLY A 270 -3.07 -16.98 6.25
CA GLY A 270 -2.49 -16.55 7.53
C GLY A 270 -2.63 -15.05 7.82
N ALA A 271 -2.97 -14.24 6.81
CA ALA A 271 -3.14 -12.81 6.97
C ALA A 271 -4.40 -12.46 7.80
N ASP A 272 -4.29 -11.40 8.61
CA ASP A 272 -5.43 -10.82 9.33
C ASP A 272 -6.57 -10.47 8.37
N GLY A 273 -7.82 -10.61 8.84
CA GLY A 273 -9.01 -10.40 8.01
C GLY A 273 -9.11 -9.00 7.40
N VAL A 274 -8.58 -7.97 8.09
CA VAL A 274 -8.60 -6.58 7.61
C VAL A 274 -7.55 -6.37 6.52
N VAL A 275 -6.34 -6.91 6.69
CA VAL A 275 -5.28 -6.88 5.65
C VAL A 275 -5.78 -7.60 4.39
N LYS A 276 -6.41 -8.77 4.57
CA LYS A 276 -7.02 -9.52 3.47
C LYS A 276 -8.11 -8.75 2.75
N ALA A 277 -9.02 -8.12 3.50
CA ALA A 277 -10.07 -7.29 2.93
C ALA A 277 -9.51 -6.09 2.16
N HIS A 278 -8.53 -5.37 2.74
CA HIS A 278 -7.89 -4.21 2.11
C HIS A 278 -7.25 -4.58 0.76
N GLY A 279 -6.49 -5.68 0.71
CA GLY A 279 -5.79 -6.07 -0.50
C GLY A 279 -6.73 -6.61 -1.60
N VAL A 280 -7.71 -7.45 -1.23
CA VAL A 280 -8.72 -7.96 -2.20
C VAL A 280 -9.58 -6.82 -2.74
N LEU A 281 -10.15 -5.99 -1.85
CA LEU A 281 -10.96 -4.85 -2.27
C LEU A 281 -10.12 -3.85 -3.06
N GLY A 282 -8.89 -3.58 -2.61
CA GLY A 282 -7.90 -2.72 -3.26
C GLY A 282 -7.64 -3.11 -4.70
N MET A 283 -7.38 -4.40 -4.97
CA MET A 283 -7.20 -4.89 -6.34
C MET A 283 -8.46 -4.70 -7.19
N ILE A 284 -9.64 -5.01 -6.65
CA ILE A 284 -10.91 -4.85 -7.37
C ILE A 284 -11.12 -3.38 -7.76
N VAL A 285 -10.95 -2.44 -6.82
CA VAL A 285 -11.18 -1.01 -7.07
C VAL A 285 -10.07 -0.36 -7.88
N ALA A 286 -8.83 -0.88 -7.85
CA ALA A 286 -7.72 -0.41 -8.69
C ALA A 286 -7.86 -0.87 -10.16
N CYS A 287 -8.43 -2.06 -10.40
CA CYS A 287 -8.68 -2.60 -11.74
C CYS A 287 -9.97 -2.06 -12.39
N ALA A 288 -10.97 -1.70 -11.59
CA ALA A 288 -12.26 -1.23 -12.08
C ALA A 288 -12.20 0.01 -13.02
N PRO A 289 -11.31 1.01 -12.84
CA PRO A 289 -11.13 2.10 -13.80
C PRO A 289 -10.78 1.64 -15.22
N ALA A 290 -9.96 0.60 -15.38
CA ALA A 290 -9.63 0.05 -16.69
C ALA A 290 -10.86 -0.59 -17.36
N LEU A 291 -11.66 -1.32 -16.58
CA LEU A 291 -12.94 -1.87 -17.04
C LEU A 291 -13.95 -0.76 -17.41
N GLN A 292 -14.02 0.31 -16.60
CA GLN A 292 -14.86 1.47 -16.89
C GLN A 292 -14.43 2.19 -18.18
N ALA A 293 -13.12 2.29 -18.43
CA ALA A 293 -12.59 2.87 -19.67
C ALA A 293 -12.90 1.99 -20.90
N ALA A 294 -12.73 0.67 -20.79
CA ALA A 294 -13.08 -0.28 -21.85
C ALA A 294 -14.58 -0.24 -22.17
N PHE A 295 -15.43 -0.22 -21.13
CA PHE A 295 -16.88 -0.08 -21.27
C PHE A 295 -17.26 1.24 -21.96
N ALA A 296 -16.63 2.36 -21.56
CA ALA A 296 -16.85 3.66 -22.19
C ALA A 296 -16.44 3.69 -23.66
N TYR A 297 -15.34 3.02 -24.01
CA TYR A 297 -14.87 2.90 -25.39
C TYR A 297 -15.83 2.06 -26.24
N ALA A 298 -16.27 0.90 -25.74
CA ALA A 298 -17.24 0.04 -26.42
C ALA A 298 -18.57 0.78 -26.72
N MET A 299 -19.10 1.51 -25.73
CA MET A 299 -20.31 2.34 -25.91
C MET A 299 -20.15 3.41 -27.00
N ARG A 300 -18.96 4.01 -27.12
CA ARG A 300 -18.69 5.03 -28.14
C ARG A 300 -18.62 4.44 -29.54
N ASN A 301 -18.00 3.27 -29.68
CA ASN A 301 -17.88 2.61 -30.96
C ASN A 301 -19.24 2.09 -31.46
N ASP A 302 -20.08 1.55 -30.58
CA ASP A 302 -21.45 1.16 -30.93
C ASP A 302 -22.27 2.35 -31.47
N LYS A 303 -22.17 3.52 -30.81
CA LYS A 303 -22.83 4.74 -31.30
C LYS A 303 -22.32 5.20 -32.66
N LYS A 304 -21.02 5.06 -32.93
CA LYS A 304 -20.44 5.40 -34.25
C LYS A 304 -20.94 4.43 -35.33
N LYS A 305 -21.00 3.13 -35.04
CA LYS A 305 -21.51 2.11 -35.97
C LYS A 305 -22.98 2.35 -36.32
N LYS A 306 -23.82 2.60 -35.31
CA LYS A 306 -25.25 2.92 -35.52
C LYS A 306 -25.47 4.18 -36.35
N LYS A 307 -24.66 5.23 -36.13
CA LYS A 307 -24.71 6.45 -36.95
C LYS A 307 -24.24 6.25 -38.39
N LYS A 308 -23.34 5.29 -38.62
CA LYS A 308 -22.87 4.97 -39.97
C LYS A 308 -23.94 4.19 -40.73
N HIS A 309 -24.51 3.14 -40.12
CA HIS A 309 -25.62 2.39 -40.72
C HIS A 309 -26.82 3.27 -41.03
N ALA A 310 -27.25 4.13 -40.10
CA ALA A 310 -28.36 5.06 -40.35
C ALA A 310 -28.09 6.09 -41.46
N ARG A 311 -26.82 6.29 -41.86
CA ARG A 311 -26.45 7.18 -42.97
C ARG A 311 -26.37 6.42 -44.29
N ASP A 312 -25.84 5.19 -44.24
CA ASP A 312 -25.78 4.27 -45.37
C ASP A 312 -27.20 3.80 -45.79
N ASP A 313 -28.18 3.78 -44.87
CA ASP A 313 -29.60 3.47 -45.16
C ASP A 313 -30.38 4.67 -45.76
N ASP A 314 -29.96 5.91 -45.51
CA ASP A 314 -30.57 7.13 -46.08
C ASP A 314 -30.04 7.46 -47.49
N ASP A 315 -28.83 7.02 -47.82
CA ASP A 315 -28.19 7.24 -49.13
C ASP A 315 -28.54 6.14 -50.17
N GLY A 316 -29.53 5.29 -49.87
CA GLY A 316 -29.90 4.10 -50.65
C GLY A 316 -31.16 4.20 -51.52
N ASP A 317 -31.84 5.34 -51.58
CA ASP A 317 -33.10 5.53 -52.34
C ASP A 317 -33.03 6.68 -53.35
N ASP A 318 -32.02 6.65 -54.23
CA ASP A 318 -32.00 7.46 -55.45
C ASP A 318 -32.64 6.64 -56.59
N GLY A 319 -33.91 6.28 -56.40
CA GLY A 319 -34.62 5.25 -57.16
C GLY A 319 -35.93 5.66 -57.81
N GLY A 320 -36.23 6.95 -57.95
CA GLY A 320 -37.17 7.48 -58.94
C GLY A 320 -38.68 7.39 -58.64
N GLY A 321 -39.35 8.54 -58.79
CA GLY A 321 -40.74 8.58 -59.24
C GLY A 321 -41.69 9.48 -58.45
N GLY A 322 -42.09 10.59 -59.09
CA GLY A 322 -43.47 11.07 -59.04
C GLY A 322 -43.84 11.99 -57.89
N GLY A 323 -43.97 13.28 -58.19
CA GLY A 323 -44.53 14.27 -57.29
C GLY A 323 -45.98 13.99 -56.89
N GLY A 324 -46.34 14.46 -55.70
CA GLY A 324 -47.73 14.52 -55.26
C GLY A 324 -47.97 14.24 -53.78
N GLU A 325 -47.24 14.85 -52.84
CA GLU A 325 -47.65 14.81 -51.43
C GLU A 325 -47.12 16.02 -50.65
N LEU A 326 -47.75 17.17 -50.86
CA LEU A 326 -47.47 18.42 -50.13
C LEU A 326 -48.59 18.77 -49.13
N LEU A 327 -49.41 17.79 -48.73
CA LEU A 327 -50.54 17.98 -47.81
C LEU A 327 -50.77 16.76 -46.91
N ALA A 328 -49.78 16.40 -46.08
CA ALA A 328 -49.99 15.56 -44.90
C ALA A 328 -48.79 15.65 -43.93
N ARG A 329 -48.36 16.86 -43.56
CA ARG A 329 -47.43 17.06 -42.42
C ARG A 329 -48.19 17.61 -41.23
N GLU A 330 -49.25 16.89 -40.89
CA GLU A 330 -50.06 17.12 -39.70
C GLU A 330 -49.35 16.48 -38.50
N ALA A 331 -48.97 17.32 -37.54
CA ALA A 331 -48.72 17.02 -36.13
C ALA A 331 -48.12 15.64 -35.79
N GLN A 332 -46.88 15.35 -36.21
CA GLN A 332 -46.10 14.37 -35.45
C GLN A 332 -45.74 14.99 -34.08
N PRO A 333 -46.11 14.37 -32.95
CA PRO A 333 -45.69 14.84 -31.64
C PRO A 333 -44.15 14.89 -31.59
N PRO A 334 -43.56 15.88 -30.91
CA PRO A 334 -42.12 16.00 -30.80
C PRO A 334 -41.55 14.66 -30.31
N PRO A 335 -40.48 14.15 -30.93
CA PRO A 335 -39.90 12.87 -30.53
C PRO A 335 -39.59 12.94 -29.03
N PRO A 336 -39.93 11.88 -28.26
CA PRO A 336 -39.72 11.88 -26.82
C PRO A 336 -38.26 12.21 -26.51
N PRO A 337 -37.98 13.02 -25.47
CA PRO A 337 -36.62 13.41 -25.13
C PRO A 337 -35.76 12.15 -24.99
N PRO A 338 -34.55 12.13 -25.57
CA PRO A 338 -33.74 10.93 -25.60
C PRO A 338 -33.45 10.48 -24.17
N LYS A 339 -34.10 9.37 -23.76
CA LYS A 339 -33.84 8.71 -22.48
C LYS A 339 -32.33 8.54 -22.37
N THR A 340 -31.73 9.02 -21.30
CA THR A 340 -30.31 8.79 -21.04
C THR A 340 -30.08 7.28 -21.07
N SER A 341 -29.46 6.80 -22.15
CA SER A 341 -29.30 5.37 -22.42
C SER A 341 -28.76 4.68 -21.17
N ALA A 342 -29.42 3.62 -20.68
CA ALA A 342 -29.03 2.86 -19.49
C ALA A 342 -27.50 2.63 -19.32
N PRO A 343 -26.71 2.38 -20.39
CA PRO A 343 -25.25 2.26 -20.30
C PRO A 343 -24.53 3.50 -19.76
N ARG A 344 -25.03 4.70 -20.08
CA ARG A 344 -24.47 5.96 -19.56
C ARG A 344 -24.70 6.10 -18.06
N ARG A 345 -25.87 5.68 -17.55
CA ARG A 345 -26.17 5.69 -16.11
C ARG A 345 -25.27 4.68 -15.38
N ALA A 346 -25.12 3.48 -15.94
CA ALA A 346 -24.22 2.46 -15.40
C ALA A 346 -22.76 2.94 -15.31
N HIS A 347 -22.26 3.64 -16.34
CA HIS A 347 -20.91 4.21 -16.31
C HIS A 347 -20.73 5.30 -15.24
N VAL A 348 -21.71 6.20 -15.09
CA VAL A 348 -21.66 7.26 -14.07
C VAL A 348 -21.73 6.67 -12.67
N VAL A 349 -22.68 5.77 -12.40
CA VAL A 349 -22.82 5.11 -11.10
C VAL A 349 -21.58 4.27 -10.78
N GLY A 350 -21.12 3.47 -11.74
CA GLY A 350 -19.91 2.66 -11.60
C GLY A 350 -18.67 3.50 -11.30
N GLY A 351 -18.49 4.63 -11.99
CA GLY A 351 -17.37 5.54 -11.71
C GLY A 351 -17.37 6.06 -10.26
N TRP A 352 -18.51 6.51 -9.74
CA TRP A 352 -18.59 7.00 -8.36
C TRP A 352 -18.45 5.89 -7.31
N VAL A 353 -18.94 4.67 -7.59
CA VAL A 353 -18.72 3.51 -6.71
C VAL A 353 -17.24 3.18 -6.61
N VAL A 354 -16.50 3.23 -7.72
CA VAL A 354 -15.04 3.00 -7.74
C VAL A 354 -14.29 4.05 -6.92
N VAL A 355 -14.63 5.34 -7.10
CA VAL A 355 -13.99 6.41 -6.33
C VAL A 355 -14.29 6.26 -4.84
N LEU A 356 -15.54 6.02 -4.44
CA LEU A 356 -15.93 5.83 -3.04
C LEU A 356 -15.24 4.62 -2.42
N GLY A 357 -15.34 3.44 -3.06
CA GLY A 357 -14.73 2.22 -2.56
C GLY A 357 -13.21 2.35 -2.43
N GLY A 358 -12.57 3.00 -3.41
CA GLY A 358 -11.16 3.33 -3.37
C GLY A 358 -10.75 4.26 -2.25
N SER A 359 -11.48 5.37 -2.05
CA SER A 359 -11.22 6.32 -0.96
C SER A 359 -11.38 5.67 0.42
N THR A 360 -12.39 4.82 0.60
CA THR A 360 -12.53 4.02 1.84
C THR A 360 -11.37 3.03 1.99
N ASN A 361 -10.93 2.39 0.90
CA ASN A 361 -9.78 1.48 0.95
C ASN A 361 -8.47 2.20 1.31
N VAL A 362 -8.29 3.46 0.89
CA VAL A 362 -7.17 4.32 1.31
C VAL A 362 -7.21 4.61 2.81
N VAL A 363 -8.38 4.87 3.39
CA VAL A 363 -8.53 5.07 4.84
C VAL A 363 -8.14 3.81 5.62
N VAL A 364 -8.60 2.65 5.16
CA VAL A 364 -8.22 1.35 5.77
C VAL A 364 -6.72 1.11 5.62
N GLY A 365 -6.16 1.37 4.43
CA GLY A 365 -4.72 1.25 4.18
C GLY A 365 -3.87 2.17 5.06
N ALA A 366 -4.33 3.40 5.32
CA ALA A 366 -3.66 4.33 6.23
C ALA A 366 -3.68 3.83 7.69
N SER A 367 -4.78 3.23 8.14
CA SER A 367 -4.83 2.58 9.46
C SER A 367 -3.85 1.41 9.53
N LEU A 368 -3.83 0.56 8.50
CA LEU A 368 -2.89 -0.56 8.42
C LEU A 368 -1.44 -0.09 8.37
N LEU A 369 -1.14 0.99 7.65
CA LEU A 369 0.19 1.59 7.63
C LEU A 369 0.60 2.04 9.05
N ASN A 370 -0.26 2.80 9.73
CA ASN A 370 0.00 3.23 11.11
C ASN A 370 0.16 2.06 12.09
N ASP A 371 -0.60 0.97 11.90
CA ASP A 371 -0.49 -0.23 12.73
C ASP A 371 0.76 -1.07 12.41
N GLN A 372 1.23 -1.04 11.15
CA GLN A 372 2.36 -1.85 10.67
C GLN A 372 3.72 -1.14 10.80
N THR A 373 3.78 0.18 10.62
CA THR A 373 5.02 0.96 10.64
C THR A 373 5.13 1.85 11.87
N GLY A 374 4.01 2.11 12.57
CA GLY A 374 3.98 3.07 13.69
C GLY A 374 4.15 4.53 13.24
N GLU A 375 4.19 4.80 11.93
CA GLU A 375 4.26 6.15 11.37
C GLU A 375 2.89 6.83 11.32
N ASP A 376 2.90 8.15 11.48
CA ASP A 376 1.68 8.95 11.40
C ASP A 376 1.13 9.01 9.97
N ALA A 377 0.24 8.08 9.65
CA ALA A 377 -0.48 8.01 8.39
C ALA A 377 -1.75 8.91 8.36
N SER A 378 -1.93 9.83 9.32
CA SER A 378 -3.15 10.65 9.43
C SER A 378 -3.40 11.51 8.19
N ALA A 379 -2.36 11.93 7.48
CA ALA A 379 -2.48 12.67 6.22
C ALA A 379 -3.19 11.85 5.13
N PHE A 380 -2.82 10.57 4.96
CA PHE A 380 -3.48 9.68 3.99
C PHE A 380 -4.93 9.42 4.36
N SER A 381 -5.19 9.16 5.65
CA SER A 381 -6.56 8.97 6.17
C SER A 381 -7.42 10.22 5.97
N ALA A 382 -6.89 11.41 6.25
CA ALA A 382 -7.59 12.68 6.06
C ALA A 382 -7.94 12.92 4.60
N VAL A 383 -7.02 12.66 3.67
CA VAL A 383 -7.29 12.76 2.22
C VAL A 383 -8.34 11.73 1.79
N GLY A 384 -8.24 10.48 2.25
CA GLY A 384 -9.22 9.44 1.97
C GLY A 384 -10.64 9.84 2.41
N TRP A 385 -10.78 10.33 3.65
CA TRP A 385 -12.06 10.84 4.16
C TRP A 385 -12.57 12.05 3.39
N ALA A 386 -11.71 13.02 3.07
CA ALA A 386 -12.08 14.18 2.29
C ALA A 386 -12.63 13.79 0.91
N LEU A 387 -11.98 12.84 0.23
CA LEU A 387 -12.44 12.32 -1.06
C LEU A 387 -13.77 11.55 -0.96
N ALA A 388 -13.94 10.74 0.09
CA ALA A 388 -15.19 10.01 0.33
C ALA A 388 -16.37 10.96 0.57
N ILE A 389 -16.19 11.94 1.46
CA ILE A 389 -17.21 12.96 1.77
C ILE A 389 -17.52 13.81 0.53
N ALA A 390 -16.50 14.27 -0.20
CA ALA A 390 -16.68 15.04 -1.42
C ALA A 390 -17.42 14.25 -2.50
N SER A 391 -17.19 12.94 -2.60
CA SER A 391 -17.89 12.05 -3.54
C SER A 391 -19.36 11.90 -3.18
N ILE A 392 -19.68 11.70 -1.89
CA ILE A 392 -21.07 11.65 -1.40
C ILE A 392 -21.77 12.98 -1.71
N ALA A 393 -21.13 14.10 -1.40
CA ALA A 393 -21.66 15.44 -1.66
C ALA A 393 -21.89 15.67 -3.17
N ALA A 394 -20.95 15.25 -4.02
CA ALA A 394 -21.07 15.37 -5.48
C ALA A 394 -22.25 14.54 -6.03
N VAL A 395 -22.42 13.30 -5.56
CA VAL A 395 -23.54 12.42 -5.94
C VAL A 395 -24.88 13.00 -5.44
N ALA A 396 -24.92 13.49 -4.20
CA ALA A 396 -26.11 14.12 -3.62
C ALA A 396 -26.50 15.40 -4.38
N ALA A 397 -25.54 16.27 -4.69
CA ALA A 397 -25.75 17.48 -5.46
C ALA A 397 -26.14 17.19 -6.93
N ALA A 398 -25.69 16.07 -7.50
CA ALA A 398 -26.14 15.62 -8.81
C ALA A 398 -27.59 15.11 -8.78
N ARG A 399 -28.00 14.42 -7.70
CA ARG A 399 -29.40 13.99 -7.50
C ARG A 399 -30.34 15.17 -7.27
N GLY A 400 -29.95 16.15 -6.46
CA GLY A 400 -30.75 17.37 -6.19
C GLY A 400 -30.99 18.25 -7.42
N ARG A 401 -30.06 18.23 -8.39
CA ARG A 401 -30.20 18.94 -9.68
C ARG A 401 -30.94 18.16 -10.77
N GLY A 402 -31.69 17.11 -10.41
CA GLY A 402 -32.61 16.46 -11.33
C GLY A 402 -31.97 15.47 -12.31
N PHE A 403 -30.87 14.79 -11.96
CA PHE A 403 -30.33 13.70 -12.80
C PHE A 403 -31.32 12.50 -12.94
N CYS A 404 -32.41 12.50 -12.17
CA CYS A 404 -33.55 11.58 -12.28
C CYS A 404 -34.92 12.28 -12.36
N ARG A 405 -34.99 13.61 -12.47
CA ARG A 405 -36.28 14.30 -12.61
C ARG A 405 -36.57 14.50 -14.09
N GLU A 406 -37.46 13.65 -14.59
CA GLU A 406 -38.24 13.89 -15.80
C GLU A 406 -39.10 15.13 -15.52
N GLU A 407 -38.56 16.32 -15.76
CA GLU A 407 -39.36 17.53 -15.74
C GLU A 407 -40.24 17.50 -16.99
N LYS A 408 -41.47 17.03 -16.80
CA LYS A 408 -42.61 17.37 -17.64
C LYS A 408 -42.76 18.88 -17.64
N THR A 409 -42.11 19.57 -18.57
CA THR A 409 -42.58 20.87 -19.06
C THR A 409 -43.43 20.63 -20.30
N VAL A 410 -44.65 20.17 -20.04
CA VAL A 410 -45.80 20.50 -20.89
C VAL A 410 -46.48 21.65 -20.17
N ARG A 411 -46.09 22.87 -20.53
CA ARG A 411 -46.91 24.08 -20.52
C ARG A 411 -46.03 25.20 -21.07
N ASP A 412 -46.58 25.83 -22.10
CA ASP A 412 -46.12 27.04 -22.77
C ASP A 412 -45.06 26.83 -23.86
N TYR A 413 -45.50 26.17 -24.95
CA TYR A 413 -45.38 26.67 -26.33
C TYR A 413 -46.55 26.15 -27.16
#